data_AF-A0A6I0SE66-F1
#
_entry.id   AF-A0A6I0SE66-F1
#
_cell.length_a   1.000
_cell.length_b   1.000
_cell.length_c   1.000
_cell.angle_alpha   90.00
_cell.angle_beta   90.00
_cell.angle_gamma   90.00
#
_symmetry.space_group_name_H-M   'P 1'
#
loop_
_entity.id
_entity.type
_entity.pdbx_description
1 polymer ?
#
loop_
_entity_poly.entity_id
_entity_poly.type
_entity_poly.pdbx_seq_one_letter_code
_entity_poly.pdbx_strand_id
1 'polypeptide(L)'
;MTSIYCGAGNIHHVGVKVMTPDGSFAETPTSKDSYETSDMNEKIEKADYKLGEDGNVIEFLNLNKDKNIRVEFIGDRRYTTTMSPTDRQAVAGVYELSKILSAMQQIKKEQEDANLKIGFINKKKERKAMEEAAEE
;
A
#
# COMPACT_ATOMS: atom_id res chain seq x y z
N MET A 1 -1.76 1.33 4.69
CA MET A 1 -3.22 1.38 4.43
C MET A 1 -3.86 2.24 5.50
N THR A 2 -4.94 2.95 5.18
CA THR A 2 -5.75 3.64 6.18
C THR A 2 -7.17 3.11 6.10
N SER A 3 -7.75 2.74 7.23
CA SER A 3 -9.17 2.38 7.34
C SER A 3 -9.89 3.47 8.12
N ILE A 4 -11.00 3.97 7.58
CA ILE A 4 -11.78 5.05 8.20
C ILE A 4 -13.21 4.57 8.37
N TYR A 5 -13.65 4.47 9.62
CA TYR A 5 -15.05 4.31 9.99
C TYR A 5 -15.69 5.69 10.14
N CYS A 6 -16.90 5.86 9.58
CA CYS A 6 -17.72 7.05 9.78
C CYS A 6 -19.13 6.62 10.16
N GLY A 7 -19.68 7.11 11.28
CA GLY A 7 -21.02 6.73 11.70
C GLY A 7 -21.59 7.57 12.86
N ALA A 8 -22.82 7.26 13.26
CA ALA A 8 -23.54 8.05 14.28
C ALA A 8 -22.99 7.90 15.70
N GLY A 9 -22.13 6.91 15.94
CA GLY A 9 -21.56 6.65 17.25
C GLY A 9 -20.21 5.95 17.14
N ASN A 10 -19.40 6.11 18.17
CA ASN A 10 -18.08 5.51 18.23
C ASN A 10 -18.19 3.98 18.29
N ILE A 11 -17.27 3.32 17.58
CA ILE A 11 -17.06 1.87 17.71
C ILE A 11 -15.67 1.55 18.26
N HIS A 12 -14.80 2.56 18.45
CA HIS A 12 -13.40 2.39 18.83
C HIS A 12 -12.66 1.51 17.81
N HIS A 13 -12.72 1.92 16.55
CA HIS A 13 -12.23 1.23 15.37
C HIS A 13 -10.72 1.01 15.42
N VAL A 14 -10.33 -0.26 15.40
CA VAL A 14 -8.93 -0.70 15.45
C VAL A 14 -8.58 -1.69 14.35
N GLY A 15 -9.54 -2.14 13.55
CA GLY A 15 -9.34 -3.25 12.61
C GLY A 15 -10.39 -3.32 11.52
N VAL A 16 -10.05 -3.90 10.38
CA VAL A 16 -11.04 -4.18 9.33
C VAL A 16 -10.87 -5.60 8.79
N LYS A 17 -12.00 -6.26 8.59
CA LYS A 17 -12.11 -7.55 7.93
C LYS A 17 -12.91 -7.42 6.64
N VAL A 18 -12.41 -8.02 5.57
CA VAL A 18 -13.08 -8.09 4.27
C VAL A 18 -13.38 -9.54 3.93
N MET A 19 -14.57 -9.82 3.41
CA MET A 19 -15.04 -11.18 3.17
C MET A 19 -15.80 -11.30 1.84
N THR A 20 -15.53 -12.36 1.09
CA THR A 20 -16.25 -12.74 -0.13
C THR A 20 -17.46 -13.63 0.19
N PRO A 21 -18.41 -13.80 -0.75
CA PRO A 21 -19.60 -14.62 -0.51
C PRO A 21 -19.30 -16.10 -0.26
N ASP A 22 -18.14 -16.58 -0.70
CA ASP A 22 -17.65 -17.95 -0.48
C ASP A 22 -17.03 -18.15 0.93
N GLY A 23 -16.98 -17.10 1.76
CA GLY A 23 -16.44 -17.15 3.12
C GLY A 23 -14.93 -16.90 3.22
N SER A 24 -14.21 -16.76 2.11
CA SER A 24 -12.81 -16.35 2.13
C SER A 24 -12.68 -14.93 2.67
N PHE A 25 -11.61 -14.64 3.42
CA PHE A 25 -11.44 -13.33 4.05
C PHE A 25 -9.97 -12.91 4.20
N ALA A 26 -9.77 -11.62 4.37
CA ALA A 26 -8.54 -11.02 4.88
C ALA A 26 -8.90 -10.04 6.01
N GLU A 27 -8.00 -9.88 6.97
CA GLU A 27 -8.24 -9.07 8.16
C GLU A 27 -6.94 -8.40 8.60
N THR A 28 -7.02 -7.13 8.96
CA THR A 28 -5.87 -6.41 9.50
C THR A 28 -5.54 -6.89 10.92
N PRO A 29 -4.28 -6.80 11.35
CA PRO A 29 -4.00 -6.81 12.79
C PRO A 29 -4.70 -5.63 13.50
N THR A 30 -4.71 -5.64 14.82
CA THR A 30 -5.12 -4.46 15.61
C THR A 30 -4.15 -3.32 15.35
N SER A 31 -4.67 -2.17 14.92
CA SER A 31 -3.88 -0.96 14.72
C SER A 31 -3.26 -0.49 16.04
N LYS A 32 -2.03 -0.01 15.95
CA LYS A 32 -1.33 0.71 17.04
C LYS A 32 -1.41 2.22 16.89
N ASP A 33 -1.98 2.69 15.78
CA ASP A 33 -2.12 4.08 15.40
C ASP A 33 -3.58 4.32 15.03
N SER A 34 -4.38 4.64 16.05
CA SER A 34 -5.80 4.91 15.93
C SER A 34 -6.12 6.30 16.45
N TYR A 35 -6.95 7.03 15.70
CA TYR A 35 -7.36 8.38 16.05
C TYR A 35 -8.86 8.56 15.86
N GLU A 36 -9.51 9.21 16.82
CA GLU A 36 -10.93 9.50 16.80
C GLU A 36 -11.16 11.00 16.70
N THR A 37 -12.07 11.39 15.82
CA THR A 37 -12.53 12.76 15.68
C THR A 37 -14.04 12.78 15.42
N SER A 38 -14.59 13.97 15.32
CA SER A 38 -15.99 14.15 14.97
C SER A 38 -16.10 15.34 14.04
N ASP A 39 -16.90 15.18 12.99
CA ASP A 39 -17.30 16.28 12.13
C ASP A 39 -18.82 16.36 12.14
N MET A 40 -19.34 17.56 12.44
CA MET A 40 -20.76 17.79 12.72
C MET A 40 -21.32 16.80 13.75
N ASN A 41 -22.12 15.83 13.29
CA ASN A 41 -22.75 14.78 14.12
C ASN A 41 -22.22 13.37 13.80
N GLU A 42 -21.21 13.26 12.93
CA GLU A 42 -20.60 11.99 12.56
C GLU A 42 -19.32 11.76 13.36
N LYS A 43 -19.17 10.53 13.83
CA LYS A 43 -17.97 10.02 14.49
C LYS A 43 -17.08 9.42 13.44
N ILE A 44 -15.85 9.93 13.36
CA ILE A 44 -14.85 9.52 12.38
C ILE A 44 -13.72 8.85 13.15
N GLU A 45 -13.43 7.60 12.83
CA GLU A 45 -12.40 6.82 13.50
C GLU A 45 -11.45 6.24 12.46
N LYS A 46 -10.17 6.57 12.60
CA LYS A 46 -9.11 6.21 11.67
C LYS A 46 -8.21 5.16 12.31
N ALA A 47 -7.90 4.11 11.56
CA ALA A 47 -6.90 3.11 11.90
C ALA A 47 -5.85 3.04 10.78
N ASP A 48 -4.60 3.36 11.11
CA ASP A 48 -3.48 3.38 10.17
C ASP A 48 -2.59 2.13 10.27
N TYR A 49 -2.14 1.67 9.09
CA TYR A 49 -1.28 0.51 8.94
C TYR A 49 -0.07 0.88 8.08
N LYS A 50 1.12 0.53 8.56
CA LYS A 50 2.35 0.71 7.79
C LYS A 50 2.37 -0.20 6.57
N LEU A 51 3.33 0.05 5.68
CA LEU A 51 3.53 -0.80 4.50
C LEU A 51 3.77 -2.25 4.93
N GLY A 52 2.96 -3.18 4.42
CA GLY A 52 3.01 -4.61 4.75
C GLY A 52 2.28 -5.01 6.03
N GLU A 53 1.68 -4.08 6.77
CA GLU A 53 0.92 -4.36 8.01
C GLU A 53 -0.60 -4.32 7.81
N ASP A 54 -1.09 -4.34 6.57
CA ASP A 54 -2.52 -4.33 6.25
C ASP A 54 -3.17 -5.72 6.27
N GLY A 55 -2.46 -6.75 6.72
CA GLY A 55 -2.99 -8.13 6.78
C GLY A 55 -3.42 -8.68 5.41
N ASN A 56 -2.79 -8.19 4.33
CA ASN A 56 -3.14 -8.48 2.94
C ASN A 56 -4.55 -8.04 2.52
N VAL A 57 -5.20 -7.14 3.27
CA VAL A 57 -6.55 -6.67 2.94
C VAL A 57 -6.59 -5.99 1.56
N ILE A 58 -5.61 -5.14 1.22
CA ILE A 58 -5.63 -4.45 -0.09
C ILE A 58 -5.39 -5.44 -1.23
N GLU A 59 -4.48 -6.39 -1.08
CA GLU A 59 -4.24 -7.43 -2.08
C GLU A 59 -5.48 -8.33 -2.27
N PHE A 60 -6.13 -8.72 -1.16
CA PHE A 60 -7.36 -9.48 -1.19
C PHE A 60 -8.48 -8.74 -1.95
N LEU A 61 -8.64 -7.44 -1.68
CA LEU A 61 -9.61 -6.59 -2.38
C LEU A 61 -9.32 -6.52 -3.88
N ASN A 62 -8.05 -6.36 -4.26
CA ASN A 62 -7.66 -6.34 -5.67
C ASN A 62 -7.96 -7.66 -6.38
N LEU A 63 -7.65 -8.80 -5.75
CA LEU A 63 -7.90 -10.13 -6.31
C LEU A 63 -9.39 -10.48 -6.41
N ASN A 64 -10.25 -9.84 -5.60
CA ASN A 64 -11.68 -10.13 -5.54
C ASN A 64 -12.55 -8.92 -5.94
N LYS A 65 -12.02 -7.98 -6.73
CA LYS A 65 -12.68 -6.72 -7.11
C LYS A 65 -14.06 -6.90 -7.78
N ASP A 66 -14.25 -8.03 -8.45
CA ASP A 66 -15.50 -8.36 -9.16
C ASP A 66 -16.53 -9.10 -8.28
N LYS A 67 -16.17 -9.49 -7.06
CA LYS A 67 -17.06 -10.16 -6.11
C LYS A 67 -17.77 -9.15 -5.20
N ASN A 68 -18.90 -9.56 -4.64
CA ASN A 68 -19.57 -8.75 -3.62
C ASN A 68 -18.83 -8.86 -2.28
N ILE A 69 -18.13 -7.79 -1.88
CA ILE A 69 -17.29 -7.79 -0.67
C ILE A 69 -18.04 -7.19 0.51
N ARG A 70 -18.18 -7.99 1.57
CA ARG A 70 -18.61 -7.52 2.89
C ARG A 70 -17.40 -6.95 3.62
N VAL A 71 -17.58 -5.78 4.23
CA VAL A 71 -16.58 -5.12 5.08
C VAL A 71 -17.12 -5.05 6.48
N GLU A 72 -16.27 -5.43 7.42
CA GLU A 72 -16.56 -5.42 8.84
C GLU A 72 -15.49 -4.60 9.57
N PHE A 73 -15.92 -3.45 10.10
CA PHE A 73 -15.11 -2.60 10.96
C PHE A 73 -15.14 -3.19 12.38
N ILE A 74 -13.96 -3.31 12.98
CA ILE A 74 -13.72 -4.01 14.23
C ILE A 74 -13.26 -2.98 15.26
N GLY A 75 -14.00 -2.90 16.35
CA GLY A 75 -13.65 -2.19 17.56
C GLY A 75 -14.38 -2.81 18.75
N ASP A 76 -14.75 -2.01 19.74
CA ASP A 76 -15.65 -2.40 20.83
C ASP A 76 -17.01 -2.87 20.31
N ARG A 77 -17.43 -2.30 19.17
CA ARG A 77 -18.61 -2.75 18.42
C ARG A 77 -18.20 -3.09 17.00
N ARG A 78 -18.90 -4.06 16.40
CA ARG A 78 -18.74 -4.41 14.99
C ARG A 78 -19.74 -3.64 14.14
N TYR A 79 -19.25 -3.01 13.08
CA TYR A 79 -20.08 -2.38 12.05
C TYR A 79 -19.84 -3.08 10.73
N THR A 80 -20.91 -3.56 10.09
CA THR A 80 -20.83 -4.31 8.83
C THR A 80 -21.53 -3.55 7.72
N THR A 81 -20.88 -3.48 6.56
CA THR A 81 -21.43 -2.92 5.32
C THR A 81 -20.94 -3.72 4.11
N THR A 82 -21.37 -3.33 2.92
CA THR A 82 -20.95 -3.92 1.65
C THR A 82 -20.26 -2.86 0.81
N MET A 83 -19.10 -3.15 0.23
CA MET A 83 -18.42 -2.22 -0.67
C MET A 83 -19.21 -2.03 -1.96
N SER A 84 -19.31 -0.79 -2.43
CA SER A 84 -19.87 -0.53 -3.75
C SER A 84 -18.96 -1.09 -4.85
N PRO A 85 -19.48 -1.42 -6.05
CA PRO A 85 -18.65 -1.81 -7.19
C PRO A 85 -17.59 -0.76 -7.53
N THR A 86 -17.93 0.53 -7.43
CA THR A 86 -17.02 1.65 -7.70
C THR A 86 -15.85 1.65 -6.72
N ASP A 87 -16.10 1.47 -5.42
CA ASP A 87 -15.03 1.45 -4.42
C ASP A 87 -14.08 0.26 -4.62
N ARG A 88 -14.61 -0.91 -4.99
CA ARG A 88 -13.78 -2.09 -5.29
C ARG A 88 -12.85 -1.85 -6.47
N GLN A 89 -13.36 -1.24 -7.55
CA GLN A 89 -12.55 -0.89 -8.71
C GLN A 89 -11.54 0.21 -8.40
N ALA A 90 -11.91 1.21 -7.58
CA ALA A 90 -10.99 2.26 -7.16
C ALA A 90 -9.81 1.70 -6.35
N VAL A 91 -10.08 0.82 -5.37
CA VAL A 91 -9.01 0.16 -4.59
C VAL A 91 -8.08 -0.65 -5.49
N ALA A 92 -8.64 -1.45 -6.41
CA ALA A 92 -7.85 -2.23 -7.37
C ALA A 92 -6.99 -1.33 -8.27
N GLY A 93 -7.57 -0.28 -8.84
CA GLY A 93 -6.85 0.66 -9.71
C GLY A 93 -5.72 1.39 -8.98
N VAL A 94 -5.96 1.87 -7.76
CA VAL A 94 -4.92 2.54 -6.95
C VAL A 94 -3.80 1.56 -6.56
N TYR A 95 -4.15 0.32 -6.23
CA TYR A 95 -3.17 -0.72 -5.93
C TYR A 95 -2.29 -1.05 -7.13
N GLU A 96 -2.87 -1.31 -8.30
CA GLU A 96 -2.13 -1.57 -9.54
C GLU A 96 -1.24 -0.38 -9.92
N LEU A 97 -1.76 0.85 -9.84
CA LEU A 97 -0.99 2.06 -10.08
C LEU A 97 0.21 2.18 -9.12
N SER A 98 0.02 1.91 -7.84
CA SER A 98 1.10 1.95 -6.84
C SER A 98 2.23 0.97 -7.18
N LYS A 99 1.90 -0.24 -7.65
CA LYS A 99 2.90 -1.24 -8.07
C LYS A 99 3.70 -0.75 -9.28
N ILE A 100 3.02 -0.16 -10.27
CA ILE A 100 3.67 0.40 -11.46
C ILE A 100 4.63 1.53 -11.05
N LEU A 101 4.19 2.45 -10.20
CA LEU A 101 5.03 3.56 -9.75
C LEU A 101 6.26 3.08 -8.96
N SER A 102 6.09 2.10 -8.07
CA SER A 102 7.23 1.49 -7.35
C SER A 102 8.20 0.79 -8.31
N ALA A 103 7.71 0.06 -9.31
CA ALA A 103 8.56 -0.57 -10.32
C ALA A 103 9.34 0.47 -11.14
N MET A 104 8.69 1.56 -11.54
CA MET A 104 9.36 2.67 -12.24
C MET A 104 10.46 3.32 -11.40
N GLN A 105 10.23 3.51 -10.10
CA GLN A 105 11.24 4.04 -9.18
C GLN A 105 12.44 3.09 -9.06
N GLN A 106 12.18 1.78 -8.95
CA GLN A 106 13.24 0.78 -8.88
C GLN A 106 14.08 0.76 -10.17
N ILE A 107 13.44 0.78 -11.34
CA ILE A 107 14.13 0.85 -12.64
C ILE A 107 15.01 2.10 -12.74
N LYS A 108 14.52 3.27 -12.33
CA LYS A 108 15.31 4.51 -12.34
C LYS A 108 16.56 4.40 -11.46
N LYS A 109 16.41 3.86 -10.26
CA LYS A 109 17.53 3.64 -9.34
C LYS A 109 18.57 2.69 -9.95
N GLU A 110 18.13 1.58 -10.53
CA GLU A 110 19.04 0.62 -11.18
C GLU A 110 19.76 1.22 -12.40
N GLN A 111 19.09 2.09 -13.16
CA GLN A 111 19.71 2.84 -14.26
C GLN A 111 20.79 3.81 -13.75
N GLU A 112 20.51 4.54 -12.68
CA GLU A 112 21.48 5.45 -12.05
C GLU A 112 22.71 4.67 -11.56
N ASP A 113 22.51 3.57 -10.84
CA ASP A 113 23.59 2.71 -10.33
C ASP A 113 24.43 2.11 -11.48
N ALA A 114 23.78 1.65 -12.55
CA ALA A 114 24.46 1.14 -13.74
C ALA A 114 25.29 2.22 -14.44
N ASN A 115 24.74 3.42 -14.60
CA ASN A 115 25.43 4.55 -15.22
C ASN A 115 26.66 4.99 -14.42
N LEU A 116 26.56 5.02 -13.08
CA LEU A 116 27.71 5.28 -12.21
C LEU A 116 28.82 4.24 -12.41
N LYS A 117 28.45 2.96 -12.51
CA LYS A 117 29.41 1.87 -12.72
C LYS A 117 30.08 1.94 -14.09
N ILE A 118 29.33 2.26 -15.14
CA ILE A 118 29.87 2.51 -16.48
C ILE A 118 30.88 3.67 -16.43
N GLY A 119 30.51 4.79 -15.81
CA GLY A 119 31.39 5.95 -15.67
C GLY A 119 32.69 5.64 -14.93
N PHE A 120 32.62 4.83 -13.86
CA PHE A 120 33.81 4.38 -13.13
C PHE A 120 34.74 3.52 -14.00
N ILE A 121 34.17 2.57 -14.76
CA ILE A 121 34.95 1.71 -15.67
C ILE A 121 35.65 2.54 -16.75
N ASN A 122 34.95 3.50 -17.34
CA ASN A 122 35.50 4.37 -18.40
C ASN A 122 36.68 5.20 -17.88
N LYS A 123 36.53 5.88 -16.73
CA LYS A 123 37.64 6.62 -16.09
C LYS A 123 38.85 5.73 -15.78
N LYS A 124 38.61 4.49 -15.34
CA LYS A 124 39.70 3.54 -15.06
C LYS A 124 40.44 3.12 -16.34
N LYS A 125 39.73 2.97 -17.46
CA LYS A 125 40.35 2.68 -18.77
C LYS A 125 41.17 3.87 -19.28
N GLU A 126 40.61 5.08 -19.20
CA GLU A 126 41.31 6.31 -19.58
C GLU A 126 42.61 6.49 -18.79
N ARG A 127 42.56 6.32 -17.47
CA ARG A 127 43.74 6.43 -16.62
C ARG A 127 44.81 5.40 -16.99
N LYS A 128 44.43 4.14 -17.23
CA LYS A 128 45.38 3.11 -17.67
C LYS A 128 46.05 3.48 -19.00
N ALA A 129 45.27 3.97 -19.97
CA ALA A 129 45.82 4.38 -21.26
C ALA A 129 46.80 5.57 -21.12
N MET A 130 46.53 6.50 -20.20
CA MET A 130 47.47 7.60 -19.89
C MET A 130 48.74 7.12 -19.18
N GLU A 131 48.62 6.16 -18.27
CA GLU A 131 49.76 5.54 -17.58
C GLU A 131 50.66 4.79 -18.57
N GLU A 132 50.08 3.98 -19.47
CA GLU A 132 50.81 3.25 -20.51
C GLU A 132 51.51 4.20 -21.50
N ALA A 133 50.86 5.30 -21.90
CA ALA A 133 51.46 6.30 -22.81
C ALA A 133 52.55 7.17 -22.16
N ALA A 134 52.68 7.16 -20.83
CA ALA A 134 53.72 7.91 -20.10
C ALA A 134 54.98 7.06 -19.80
N GLU A 135 54.90 5.74 -20.03
CA GLU A 135 56.01 4.80 -19.87
C GLU A 135 56.77 4.51 -21.18
N GLU A 136 56.24 4.96 -22.34
CA GLU A 136 56.92 4.98 -23.66
C GLU A 136 57.68 6.28 -23.92
#